data_AF-A0A523EGZ2-F1
#
_entry.id   AF-A0A523EGZ2-F1
#
_cell.length_a   1.000
_cell.length_b   1.000
_cell.length_c   1.000
_cell.angle_alpha   90.00
_cell.angle_beta   90.00
_cell.angle_gamma   90.00
#
_symmetry.space_group_name_H-M   'P 1'
#
loop_
_entity.id
_entity.type
_entity.pdbx_description
1 polymer ?
#
loop_
_entity_poly.entity_id
_entity_poly.type
_entity_poly.pdbx_seq_one_letter_code
_entity_poly.pdbx_strand_id
1 'polypeptide(L)'
;MTRSAAETLELLPTEAGTNVWLLEPFDEVVFDRTESRPFVLSPEETSVVVAAPSQVVADLLTSPGRAPQEGEALLEKMKGTEDAWRRKV
;
A
#
# COMPACT_ATOMS: atom_id res chain seq x y z
N MET A 1 -5.35 -7.25 -17.21
CA MET A 1 -3.87 -7.11 -17.25
C MET A 1 -3.10 -8.19 -16.47
N THR A 2 -3.79 -9.03 -15.70
CA THR A 2 -3.18 -9.97 -14.74
C THR A 2 -2.22 -11.01 -15.31
N ARG A 3 -2.42 -11.51 -16.54
CA ARG A 3 -1.50 -12.47 -17.17
C ARG A 3 -0.10 -11.89 -17.40
N SER A 4 -0.02 -10.67 -17.92
CA SER A 4 1.27 -9.99 -18.12
C SER A 4 1.96 -9.74 -16.78
N ALA A 5 1.21 -9.38 -15.74
CA ALA A 5 1.76 -9.20 -14.39
C ALA A 5 2.29 -10.52 -13.81
N ALA A 6 1.59 -11.64 -14.01
CA ALA A 6 2.06 -12.97 -13.59
C ALA A 6 3.39 -13.34 -14.26
N GLU A 7 3.52 -13.08 -15.56
CA GLU A 7 4.75 -13.34 -16.33
C GLU A 7 5.91 -12.44 -15.84
N THR A 8 5.67 -11.14 -15.65
CA THR A 8 6.69 -10.20 -15.15
C THR A 8 7.14 -10.52 -13.72
N LEU A 9 6.24 -11.00 -12.88
CA LEU A 9 6.52 -11.36 -11.48
C LEU A 9 6.92 -12.84 -11.32
N GLU A 10 7.08 -13.58 -12.43
CA GLU A 10 7.46 -15.00 -12.46
C GLU A 10 6.56 -15.90 -11.57
N LEU A 11 5.26 -15.59 -11.52
CA LEU A 11 4.29 -16.33 -10.71
C LEU A 11 3.84 -17.60 -11.40
N LEU A 12 3.66 -18.67 -10.60
CA LEU A 12 3.11 -19.94 -11.05
C LEU A 12 1.63 -20.05 -10.67
N PRO A 13 0.74 -20.47 -11.58
CA PRO A 13 -0.67 -20.67 -11.25
C PRO A 13 -0.84 -21.87 -10.31
N THR A 14 -1.70 -21.74 -9.30
CA THR A 14 -2.08 -22.83 -8.40
C THR A 14 -3.54 -22.69 -7.96
N GLU A 15 -4.22 -23.83 -7.80
CA GLU A 15 -5.60 -23.94 -7.32
C GLU A 15 -5.68 -24.11 -5.80
N ALA A 16 -4.54 -24.37 -5.13
CA ALA A 16 -4.46 -24.55 -3.68
C ALA A 16 -3.13 -24.04 -3.12
N GLY A 17 -3.13 -23.62 -1.86
CA GLY A 17 -1.91 -23.15 -1.17
C GLY A 17 -1.38 -21.81 -1.70
N THR A 18 -2.24 -20.99 -2.30
CA THR A 18 -1.88 -19.68 -2.87
C THR A 18 -1.35 -18.72 -1.82
N ASN A 19 -0.20 -18.11 -2.10
CA ASN A 19 0.40 -17.04 -1.29
C ASN A 19 0.31 -15.65 -1.93
N VAL A 20 -0.04 -15.57 -3.21
CA VAL A 20 -0.17 -14.31 -3.97
C VAL A 20 -1.47 -14.32 -4.76
N TRP A 21 -2.23 -13.23 -4.62
CA TRP A 21 -3.42 -12.98 -5.44
C TRP A 21 -3.13 -11.82 -6.40
N LEU A 22 -3.39 -12.03 -7.68
CA LEU A 22 -3.39 -10.96 -8.67
C LEU A 22 -4.80 -10.39 -8.77
N LEU A 23 -4.96 -9.13 -8.36
CA LEU A 23 -6.23 -8.43 -8.34
C LEU A 23 -6.17 -7.24 -9.29
N GLU A 24 -7.23 -7.04 -10.07
CA GLU A 24 -7.41 -5.86 -10.89
C GLU A 24 -8.53 -5.03 -10.24
N PRO A 25 -8.25 -3.77 -9.83
CA PRO A 25 -9.27 -2.96 -9.20
C PRO A 25 -10.36 -2.61 -10.21
N PHE A 26 -11.60 -2.50 -9.73
CA PHE A 26 -12.73 -2.11 -10.58
C PHE A 26 -12.60 -0.67 -11.11
N ASP A 27 -12.03 0.23 -10.29
CA ASP A 27 -11.85 1.65 -10.61
C ASP A 27 -10.48 2.14 -10.12
N GLU A 28 -9.89 3.13 -10.81
CA GLU A 28 -8.57 3.68 -10.52
C GLU A 28 -8.50 4.49 -9.21
N VAL A 29 -9.64 4.84 -8.61
CA VAL A 29 -9.72 5.59 -7.33
C VAL A 29 -8.91 4.95 -6.19
N VAL A 30 -8.62 3.65 -6.25
CA VAL A 30 -7.73 2.98 -5.28
C VAL A 30 -6.30 3.53 -5.30
N PHE A 31 -5.87 4.12 -6.41
CA PHE A 31 -4.56 4.74 -6.59
C PHE A 31 -4.56 6.24 -6.30
N ASP A 32 -5.73 6.83 -6.05
CA ASP A 32 -5.81 8.25 -5.73
C ASP A 32 -4.97 8.57 -4.49
N ARG A 33 -4.21 9.67 -4.60
CA ARG A 33 -3.33 10.18 -3.54
C ARG A 33 -2.20 9.22 -3.15
N THR A 34 -1.90 8.21 -3.96
CA THR A 34 -0.62 7.51 -3.86
C THR A 34 0.54 8.48 -4.08
N GLU A 35 1.66 8.19 -3.42
CA GLU A 35 2.88 8.98 -3.51
C GLU A 35 4.04 8.10 -3.93
N SER A 36 4.88 8.60 -4.84
CA SER A 36 6.17 8.00 -5.13
C SER A 36 7.16 8.41 -4.05
N ARG A 37 7.71 7.44 -3.31
CA ARG A 37 8.71 7.68 -2.26
C ARG A 37 10.01 6.96 -2.57
N PRO A 38 11.17 7.62 -2.42
CA PRO A 38 12.46 6.95 -2.56
C PRO A 38 12.64 5.89 -1.46
N PHE A 39 13.17 4.74 -1.84
CA PHE A 39 13.41 3.57 -1.01
C PHE A 39 14.70 2.89 -1.46
N VAL A 40 15.57 2.55 -0.51
CA VAL A 40 16.90 2.01 -0.79
C VAL A 40 16.92 0.54 -0.38
N LEU A 41 16.88 -0.36 -1.37
CA LEU A 41 16.98 -1.82 -1.17
C LEU A 41 18.36 -2.38 -1.52
N SER A 42 19.15 -1.63 -2.30
CA SER A 42 20.49 -1.99 -2.77
C SER A 42 21.33 -0.69 -2.85
N PRO A 43 22.60 -0.68 -3.28
CA PRO A 43 23.31 0.59 -3.52
C PRO A 43 22.60 1.53 -4.51
N GLU A 44 21.60 1.04 -5.25
CA GLU A 44 20.74 1.84 -6.12
C GLU A 44 19.47 2.30 -5.40
N GLU A 45 19.17 3.59 -5.52
CA GLU A 45 17.89 4.16 -5.06
C GLU A 45 16.76 3.77 -6.03
N THR A 46 15.64 3.29 -5.48
CA THR A 46 14.42 3.01 -6.24
C THR A 46 13.27 3.81 -5.65
N SER A 47 12.30 4.22 -6.45
CA SER A 47 11.06 4.80 -5.90
C SER A 47 9.99 3.72 -5.78
N VAL A 48 9.31 3.68 -4.64
CA VAL A 48 8.14 2.83 -4.40
C VAL A 48 6.89 3.68 -4.32
N VAL A 49 5.80 3.21 -4.91
CA VAL A 49 4.49 3.84 -4.80
C VAL A 49 3.87 3.40 -3.47
N VAL A 50 3.51 4.35 -2.62
CA VAL A 50 2.88 4.09 -1.32
C VAL A 50 1.46 4.65 -1.28
N ALA A 51 0.58 3.98 -0.53
CA ALA A 51 -0.78 4.44 -0.29
C ALA A 51 -0.81 5.72 0.55
N ALA A 52 -1.88 6.50 0.42
CA ALA A 52 -2.05 7.71 1.23
C ALA A 52 -2.14 7.34 2.73
N PRO A 53 -1.57 8.13 3.65
CA PRO A 53 -1.60 7.81 5.08
C PRO A 53 -3.01 7.57 5.63
N SER A 54 -4.02 8.29 5.13
CA SER A 54 -5.42 8.05 5.50
C SER A 54 -5.96 6.68 5.08
N GLN A 55 -5.56 6.19 3.91
CA GLN A 55 -5.94 4.85 3.44
C GLN A 55 -5.24 3.77 4.27
N VAL A 56 -3.96 3.96 4.61
CA VAL A 56 -3.21 3.05 5.48
C VAL A 56 -3.85 2.95 6.87
N VAL A 57 -4.28 4.07 7.46
CA VAL A 57 -5.03 4.05 8.73
C VAL A 57 -6.33 3.26 8.60
N ALA A 58 -7.11 3.47 7.55
CA ALA A 58 -8.37 2.74 7.35
C ALA A 58 -8.14 1.22 7.20
N ASP A 59 -7.14 0.82 6.40
CA ASP A 59 -6.75 -0.58 6.23
C ASP A 59 -6.31 -1.22 7.56
N LEU A 60 -5.43 -0.56 8.31
CA LEU A 60 -4.93 -1.04 9.60
C LEU A 60 -6.04 -1.19 10.64
N LEU A 61 -6.94 -0.21 10.74
CA LEU A 61 -8.06 -0.24 11.71
C LEU A 61 -9.08 -1.34 11.40
N THR A 62 -9.14 -1.82 10.16
CA THR A 62 -10.05 -2.91 9.74
C THR A 62 -9.36 -4.27 9.64
N SER A 63 -8.04 -4.31 9.78
CA SER A 63 -7.23 -5.51 9.70
C SER A 63 -7.18 -6.27 11.04
N PRO A 64 -7.00 -7.62 11.01
CA PRO A 64 -6.98 -8.43 12.22
C PRO A 64 -5.65 -8.31 12.99
N GLY A 65 -5.64 -8.88 14.21
CA GLY A 65 -4.43 -9.01 15.02
C GLY A 65 -3.95 -7.68 15.58
N ARG A 66 -2.67 -7.34 15.36
CA ARG A 66 -2.02 -6.13 15.91
C ARG A 66 -2.24 -4.86 15.08
N ALA A 67 -2.79 -5.01 13.87
CA ALA A 67 -2.93 -3.92 12.92
C ALA A 67 -3.75 -2.73 13.47
N PRO A 68 -4.85 -2.92 14.24
CA PRO A 68 -5.59 -1.79 14.78
C PRO A 68 -4.75 -0.90 15.71
N GLN A 69 -3.87 -1.48 16.53
CA GLN A 69 -2.97 -0.71 17.41
C GLN A 69 -1.93 0.09 16.60
N GLU A 70 -1.46 -0.46 15.47
CA GLU A 70 -0.59 0.27 14.53
C GLU A 70 -1.34 1.42 13.86
N GLY A 71 -2.62 1.21 13.50
CA GLY A 71 -3.50 2.23 12.96
C GLY A 71 -3.70 3.39 13.94
N GLU A 72 -3.95 3.10 15.21
CA GLU A 72 -4.03 4.11 16.28
C GLU A 72 -2.72 4.89 16.44
N ALA A 73 -1.59 4.20 16.49
CA ALA A 73 -0.28 4.84 16.61
C ALA A 73 0.05 5.74 15.40
N LEU A 74 -0.29 5.29 14.20
CA LEU A 74 -0.13 6.09 12.98
C LEU A 74 -1.05 7.32 13.00
N LEU A 75 -2.30 7.16 13.43
CA LEU A 75 -3.26 8.25 13.55
C LEU A 75 -2.80 9.32 14.54
N GLU A 76 -2.24 8.93 15.69
CA GLU A 76 -1.66 9.88 16.65
C GLU A 76 -0.48 10.65 16.05
N LYS A 77 0.41 9.97 15.31
CA LYS A 77 1.50 10.66 14.59
C LYS A 77 0.96 11.65 13.56
N MET A 78 -0.07 11.26 12.81
CA MET A 78 -0.69 12.10 11.78
C MET A 78 -1.28 13.38 12.38
N LYS A 79 -1.91 13.33 13.56
CA LYS A 79 -2.39 14.53 14.27
C LYS A 79 -1.27 15.53 14.55
N GLY A 80 -0.06 15.04 14.85
CA GLY A 80 1.11 15.88 15.12
C GLY A 80 1.83 16.42 13.87
N THR A 81 1.49 15.93 12.67
CA THR A 81 2.17 16.29 11.42
C THR A 81 1.20 16.54 10.27
N GLU A 82 0.12 17.29 10.51
CA GLU A 82 -0.95 17.49 9.51
C GLU A 82 -0.42 17.99 8.15
N ASP A 83 0.49 18.97 8.14
CA ASP A 83 1.08 19.51 6.90
C ASP A 83 1.84 18.46 6.06
N ALA A 84 2.29 17.36 6.68
CA ALA A 84 3.08 16.33 6.02
C ALA A 84 2.24 15.29 5.26
N TRP A 85 0.93 15.22 5.51
CA TRP A 85 0.04 14.24 4.87
C TRP A 85 -1.29 14.82 4.39
N ARG A 86 -1.75 15.94 4.96
CA ARG A 86 -2.96 16.62 4.53
C ARG A 86 -2.62 17.49 3.33
N ARG A 87 -3.27 17.21 2.20
CA ARG A 87 -3.15 18.06 1.00
C ARG A 87 -3.73 19.44 1.32
N LYS A 88 -2.98 20.49 1.01
CA LYS A 88 -3.52 21.86 1.02
C LYS A 88 -4.52 21.97 -0.14
N VAL A 89 -5.75 22.36 0.18
CA VAL A 89 -6.82 22.60 -0.79
C VAL A 89 -6.61 23.95 -1.45
#